data_AF-A0AAV5D4W2-F1
#
_entry.id   AF-A0AAV5D4W2-F1
#
_cell.length_a   1.000
_cell.length_b   1.000
_cell.length_c   1.000
_cell.angle_alpha   90.00
_cell.angle_beta   90.00
_cell.angle_gamma   90.00
#
_symmetry.space_group_name_H-M   'P 1'
#
loop_
_entity.id
_entity.type
_entity.pdbx_description
1 polymer ?
#
loop_
_entity_poly.entity_id
_entity_poly.type
_entity_poly.pdbx_seq_one_letter_code
_entity_poly.pdbx_strand_id
1 'polypeptide(L)'
;MAGAPLATAAACSGAPAGPAPAPATVVEMTLGTTTSPLHFYDVSLVDGFNAPVSMAPVGGGAGCGVAGCQADLNVCCPAALEVRDREGRVAGCRSACRAMGGDRYCCTGEYGSPDTCRPTIFSHLFKAICPKAYSYAYDDATSLNRCKANRYLITFCPPPTSRK
;
A
#
# COMPACT_ATOMS: atom_id res chain seq x y z
N MET A 1 -7.13 -31.28 -19.28
CA MET A 1 -7.56 -29.88 -19.06
C MET A 1 -7.86 -29.71 -17.58
N ALA A 2 -6.95 -29.12 -16.82
CA ALA A 2 -7.21 -28.65 -15.47
C ALA A 2 -6.51 -27.30 -15.34
N GLY A 3 -7.26 -26.23 -15.58
CA GLY A 3 -6.79 -24.86 -15.41
C GLY A 3 -6.79 -24.54 -13.92
N ALA A 4 -5.61 -24.38 -13.33
CA ALA A 4 -5.49 -23.74 -12.04
C ALA A 4 -5.70 -22.22 -12.23
N PRO A 5 -6.58 -21.57 -11.47
CA PRO A 5 -6.64 -20.13 -11.41
C PRO A 5 -5.45 -19.67 -10.56
N LEU A 6 -4.40 -19.15 -11.17
CA LEU A 6 -3.47 -18.30 -10.44
C LEU A 6 -3.85 -16.86 -10.75
N ALA A 7 -4.71 -16.31 -9.89
CA ALA A 7 -4.44 -14.96 -9.43
C ALA A 7 -2.97 -14.96 -8.97
N THR A 8 -2.17 -14.02 -9.44
CA THR A 8 -0.83 -13.77 -8.88
C THR A 8 -1.02 -13.27 -7.44
N ALA A 9 -1.29 -14.20 -6.52
CA ALA A 9 -1.35 -13.94 -5.11
C ALA A 9 0.05 -13.51 -4.66
N ALA A 10 0.13 -12.47 -3.83
CA ALA A 10 1.34 -12.17 -3.09
C ALA A 10 1.74 -13.45 -2.34
N ALA A 11 2.92 -13.99 -2.65
CA ALA A 11 3.36 -15.26 -2.09
C ALA A 11 3.69 -15.07 -0.60
N CYS A 12 2.83 -15.55 0.30
CA CYS A 12 3.10 -15.64 1.74
C CYS A 12 3.89 -16.92 2.06
N SER A 13 5.02 -17.10 1.40
CA SER A 13 5.90 -18.25 1.61
C SER A 13 7.29 -17.69 1.77
N GLY A 14 7.92 -17.91 2.93
CA GLY A 14 9.32 -17.55 3.20
C GLY A 14 10.34 -18.31 2.33
N ALA A 15 10.04 -18.44 1.03
CA ALA A 15 10.84 -19.06 -0.01
C ALA A 15 11.73 -17.99 -0.68
N PRO A 16 12.92 -18.39 -1.19
CA PRO A 16 13.91 -17.48 -1.73
C PRO A 16 13.40 -16.73 -2.96
N ALA A 17 13.95 -15.54 -3.18
CA ALA A 17 13.63 -14.60 -4.23
C ALA A 17 13.53 -15.25 -5.63
N GLY A 18 12.30 -15.50 -6.08
CA GLY A 18 11.96 -15.56 -7.51
C GLY A 18 12.01 -14.16 -8.14
N PRO A 19 11.52 -13.96 -9.38
CA PRO A 19 11.36 -12.61 -9.93
C PRO A 19 10.60 -11.75 -8.93
N ALA A 20 10.99 -10.47 -8.83
CA ALA A 20 10.57 -9.54 -7.77
C ALA A 20 9.11 -9.77 -7.33
N PRO A 21 8.84 -9.86 -6.00
CA PRO A 21 7.52 -10.20 -5.48
C PRO A 21 6.41 -9.43 -6.19
N ALA A 22 5.29 -10.13 -6.47
CA ALA A 22 4.12 -9.48 -7.04
C ALA A 22 3.74 -8.25 -6.18
N PRO A 23 3.33 -7.13 -6.81
CA PRO A 23 2.96 -5.95 -6.07
C PRO A 23 1.79 -6.26 -5.13
N ALA A 24 1.80 -5.67 -3.96
CA ALA A 24 0.78 -5.93 -2.95
C ALA A 24 0.38 -4.63 -2.23
N THR A 25 -0.91 -4.36 -2.20
CA THR A 25 -1.47 -3.38 -1.28
C THR A 25 -1.48 -3.98 0.12
N VAL A 26 -0.73 -3.37 1.04
CA VAL A 26 -0.54 -3.89 2.40
C VAL A 26 -1.41 -3.12 3.38
N VAL A 27 -1.97 -3.82 4.35
CA VAL A 27 -2.63 -3.21 5.52
C VAL A 27 -1.71 -3.43 6.71
N GLU A 28 -1.25 -2.35 7.33
CA GLU A 28 -0.29 -2.40 8.42
C GLU A 28 -0.96 -1.93 9.72
N MET A 29 -0.68 -2.62 10.82
CA MET A 29 -1.22 -2.27 12.12
C MET A 29 -0.25 -2.64 13.24
N THR A 30 0.05 -1.65 14.07
CA THR A 30 0.71 -1.82 15.36
C THR A 30 -0.30 -1.58 16.46
N LEU A 31 -0.62 -2.63 17.21
CA LEU A 31 -1.53 -2.55 18.36
C LEU A 31 -0.84 -1.94 19.57
N GLY A 32 -1.66 -1.33 20.44
CA GLY A 32 -1.17 -0.70 21.66
C GLY A 32 -0.57 -1.70 22.64
N THR A 33 0.19 -1.18 23.60
CA THR A 33 0.80 -1.93 24.70
C THR A 33 0.12 -1.59 26.02
N THR A 34 0.56 -2.22 27.11
CA THR A 34 0.15 -1.86 28.47
C THR A 34 0.56 -0.44 28.87
N THR A 35 1.59 0.13 28.25
CA THR A 35 2.10 1.48 28.53
C THR A 35 1.50 2.55 27.59
N SER A 36 1.01 2.17 26.41
CA SER A 36 0.34 3.07 25.48
C SER A 36 -0.84 2.36 24.81
N PRO A 37 -2.09 2.81 25.03
CA PRO A 37 -3.26 2.18 24.42
C PRO A 37 -3.49 2.62 22.95
N LEU A 38 -2.57 3.40 22.37
CA LEU A 38 -2.71 3.91 21.01
C LEU A 38 -2.30 2.85 20.01
N HIS A 39 -3.10 2.70 18.95
CA HIS A 39 -2.73 1.89 17.80
C HIS A 39 -2.27 2.80 16.67
N PHE A 40 -1.37 2.28 15.85
CA PHE A 40 -0.93 2.88 14.60
C PHE A 40 -1.38 1.97 13.47
N TYR A 41 -1.97 2.54 12.44
CA TYR A 41 -2.44 1.76 11.30
C TYR A 41 -2.46 2.58 10.03
N ASP A 42 -2.31 1.87 8.92
CA ASP A 42 -2.25 2.46 7.60
C ASP A 42 -2.52 1.41 6.50
N VAL A 43 -2.63 1.91 5.28
CA VAL A 43 -2.59 1.11 4.07
C VAL A 43 -1.38 1.59 3.29
N SER A 44 -0.57 0.66 2.80
CA SER A 44 0.72 0.95 2.21
C SER A 44 0.83 0.44 0.79
N LEU A 45 1.33 1.32 -0.09
CA LEU A 45 1.65 1.04 -1.48
C LEU A 45 3.17 1.03 -1.71
N VAL A 46 3.97 1.01 -0.63
CA VAL A 46 5.43 0.89 -0.70
C VAL A 46 5.84 -0.40 -1.43
N ASP A 47 5.04 -1.45 -1.28
CA ASP A 47 5.19 -2.73 -1.98
C ASP A 47 4.37 -2.84 -3.28
N GLY A 48 3.74 -1.73 -3.70
CA GLY A 48 2.92 -1.65 -4.89
C GLY A 48 1.43 -1.79 -4.62
N PHE A 49 0.69 -2.05 -5.70
CA PHE A 49 -0.76 -2.15 -5.71
C PHE A 49 -1.20 -3.39 -6.49
N ASN A 50 -2.19 -4.10 -5.96
CA ASN A 50 -2.88 -5.18 -6.67
C ASN A 50 -4.40 -5.14 -6.50
N ALA A 51 -4.90 -4.56 -5.41
CA ALA A 51 -6.33 -4.43 -5.17
C ALA A 51 -6.64 -3.16 -4.35
N PRO A 52 -7.77 -2.48 -4.61
CA PRO A 52 -8.24 -1.40 -3.75
C PRO A 52 -8.55 -1.94 -2.34
N VAL A 53 -8.08 -1.24 -1.30
CA VAL A 53 -8.29 -1.62 0.10
C VAL A 53 -8.58 -0.38 0.94
N SER A 54 -9.51 -0.51 1.89
CA SER A 54 -9.67 0.46 2.98
C SER A 54 -9.70 -0.23 4.33
N MET A 55 -9.10 0.42 5.33
CA MET A 55 -9.15 0.05 6.73
C MET A 55 -9.76 1.19 7.53
N ALA A 56 -10.79 0.86 8.32
CA ALA A 56 -11.43 1.81 9.22
C ALA A 56 -11.65 1.19 10.61
N PRO A 57 -11.39 1.92 11.70
CA PRO A 57 -11.75 1.46 13.04
C PRO A 57 -13.28 1.40 13.21
N VAL A 58 -13.76 0.32 13.85
CA VAL A 58 -15.18 0.11 14.17
C VAL A 58 -15.41 0.48 15.64
N GLY A 59 -15.93 1.68 15.85
CA GLY A 59 -15.96 2.31 17.16
C GLY A 59 -14.58 2.84 17.54
N GLY A 60 -14.48 4.15 17.72
CA GLY A 60 -13.24 4.87 17.99
C GLY A 60 -13.56 6.31 18.43
N GLY A 61 -12.59 6.97 19.06
CA GLY A 61 -12.71 8.36 19.50
C GLY A 61 -12.48 9.38 18.38
N ALA A 62 -12.46 10.66 18.74
CA ALA A 62 -12.03 11.73 17.84
C ALA A 62 -10.59 11.48 17.33
N GLY A 63 -10.34 11.67 16.04
CA GLY A 63 -9.03 11.45 15.40
C GLY A 63 -8.83 10.09 14.74
N CYS A 64 -9.85 9.23 14.73
CA CYS A 64 -9.84 7.96 14.01
C CYS A 64 -10.20 8.17 12.52
N GLY A 65 -9.21 8.08 11.63
CA GLY A 65 -9.38 8.24 10.19
C GLY A 65 -9.60 6.92 9.45
N VAL A 66 -9.88 7.03 8.15
CA VAL A 66 -9.84 5.88 7.22
C VAL A 66 -8.45 5.85 6.60
N ALA A 67 -7.77 4.71 6.65
CA ALA A 67 -6.60 4.43 5.85
C ALA A 67 -7.05 3.69 4.57
N GLY A 68 -6.45 3.98 3.42
CA GLY A 68 -6.80 3.22 2.23
C GLY A 68 -6.44 3.82 0.88
N CYS A 69 -6.48 2.92 -0.09
CA CYS A 69 -6.44 3.19 -1.52
C CYS A 69 -7.71 2.58 -2.13
N GLN A 70 -8.77 3.38 -2.26
CA GLN A 70 -10.09 2.91 -2.70
C GLN A 70 -10.26 2.98 -4.22
N ALA A 71 -9.40 3.75 -4.90
CA ALA A 71 -9.36 3.82 -6.35
C ALA A 71 -8.60 2.63 -6.93
N ASP A 72 -8.97 2.24 -8.16
CA ASP A 72 -8.19 1.26 -8.92
C ASP A 72 -6.97 1.93 -9.54
N LEU A 73 -5.81 1.78 -8.89
CA LEU A 73 -4.55 2.35 -9.33
C LEU A 73 -4.05 1.68 -10.63
N ASN A 74 -4.47 0.45 -10.93
CA ASN A 74 -4.07 -0.25 -12.15
C ASN A 74 -4.44 0.52 -13.43
N VAL A 75 -5.52 1.32 -13.39
CA VAL A 75 -5.98 2.16 -14.50
C VAL A 75 -4.97 3.26 -14.87
N CYS A 76 -4.22 3.76 -13.88
CA CYS A 76 -3.26 4.85 -14.04
C CYS A 76 -1.81 4.37 -13.84
N CYS A 77 -1.56 3.07 -13.85
CA CYS A 77 -0.23 2.53 -13.63
C CYS A 77 0.70 2.91 -14.79
N PRO A 78 1.86 3.57 -14.54
CA PRO A 78 2.83 3.84 -15.58
C PRO A 78 3.35 2.54 -16.19
N ALA A 79 3.55 2.50 -17.52
CA ALA A 79 4.00 1.30 -18.23
C ALA A 79 5.28 0.65 -17.63
N ALA A 80 6.19 1.47 -17.08
CA ALA A 80 7.41 0.97 -16.43
C ALA A 80 7.17 0.22 -15.11
N LEU A 81 5.98 0.33 -14.53
CA LEU A 81 5.59 -0.24 -13.24
C LEU A 81 4.53 -1.35 -13.36
N GLU A 82 3.96 -1.55 -14.54
CA GLU A 82 2.88 -2.51 -14.75
C GLU A 82 3.32 -3.96 -14.53
N VAL A 83 2.43 -4.73 -13.92
CA VAL A 83 2.45 -6.19 -13.96
C VAL A 83 1.20 -6.62 -14.72
N ARG A 84 1.40 -7.39 -15.80
CA ARG A 84 0.31 -7.85 -16.67
C ARG A 84 -0.01 -9.32 -16.43
N ASP A 85 -1.29 -9.67 -16.54
CA ASP A 85 -1.75 -11.06 -16.56
C ASP A 85 -1.48 -11.73 -17.92
N ARG A 86 -1.89 -13.00 -18.06
CA ARG A 86 -1.69 -13.78 -19.28
C ARG A 86 -2.52 -13.25 -20.46
N GLU A 87 -3.60 -12.55 -20.16
CA GLU A 87 -4.47 -11.89 -21.12
C GLU A 87 -3.96 -10.49 -21.51
N GLY A 88 -2.83 -10.06 -20.95
CA GLY A 88 -2.19 -8.78 -21.22
C GLY A 88 -2.84 -7.60 -20.50
N ARG A 89 -3.76 -7.82 -19.55
CA ARG A 89 -4.38 -6.76 -18.74
C ARG A 89 -3.47 -6.39 -17.57
N VAL A 90 -3.48 -5.14 -17.14
CA VAL A 90 -2.75 -4.71 -15.95
C VAL A 90 -3.40 -5.34 -14.71
N ALA A 91 -2.67 -6.24 -14.05
CA ALA A 91 -3.11 -7.00 -12.88
C ALA A 91 -2.49 -6.47 -11.57
N GLY A 92 -1.54 -5.56 -11.67
CA GLY A 92 -0.91 -4.90 -10.54
C GLY A 92 0.02 -3.78 -10.99
N CYS A 93 0.42 -2.94 -10.04
CA CYS A 93 1.34 -1.85 -10.24
C CYS A 93 2.45 -1.88 -9.19
N ARG A 94 3.70 -2.11 -9.60
CA ARG A 94 4.86 -2.06 -8.71
C ARG A 94 5.08 -0.64 -8.22
N SER A 95 5.58 -0.50 -6.99
CA SER A 95 6.18 0.77 -6.59
C SER A 95 7.49 1.02 -7.35
N ALA A 96 7.97 2.25 -7.33
CA ALA A 96 9.27 2.59 -7.91
C ALA A 96 10.42 1.76 -7.32
N CYS A 97 10.39 1.52 -5.99
CA CYS A 97 11.38 0.67 -5.33
C CYS A 97 11.34 -0.77 -5.88
N ARG A 98 10.14 -1.36 -5.99
CA ARG A 98 9.99 -2.75 -6.47
C ARG A 98 10.27 -2.93 -7.95
N ALA A 99 10.09 -1.89 -8.76
CA ALA A 99 10.33 -1.95 -10.21
C ALA A 99 11.77 -1.59 -10.61
N MET A 100 12.35 -0.54 -9.99
CA MET A 100 13.63 0.03 -10.42
C MET A 100 14.75 -0.15 -9.39
N GLY A 101 14.43 -0.56 -8.15
CA GLY A 101 15.41 -0.63 -7.05
C GLY A 101 16.00 0.73 -6.71
N GLY A 102 17.24 0.77 -6.22
CA GLY A 102 17.99 2.01 -6.00
C GLY A 102 17.60 2.77 -4.73
N ASP A 103 18.63 3.32 -4.09
CA ASP A 103 18.52 3.89 -2.74
C ASP A 103 17.50 5.04 -2.65
N ARG A 104 17.41 5.88 -3.68
CA ARG A 104 16.44 6.99 -3.73
C ARG A 104 14.98 6.54 -3.75
N TYR A 105 14.67 5.37 -4.31
CA TYR A 105 13.30 4.86 -4.43
C TYR A 105 12.94 3.97 -3.24
N CYS A 106 13.93 3.26 -2.70
CA CYS A 106 13.76 2.33 -1.58
C CYS A 106 14.08 2.95 -0.21
N CYS A 107 14.54 4.20 -0.17
CA CYS A 107 14.96 4.90 1.03
C CYS A 107 16.01 4.13 1.85
N THR A 108 17.08 3.70 1.17
CA THR A 108 18.20 2.96 1.76
C THR A 108 19.50 3.76 1.66
N GLY A 109 20.56 3.30 2.33
CA GLY A 109 21.87 3.94 2.29
C GLY A 109 21.81 5.40 2.73
N GLU A 110 22.34 6.31 1.91
CA GLU A 110 22.32 7.76 2.17
C GLU A 110 20.90 8.36 2.20
N TYR A 111 19.92 7.66 1.60
CA TYR A 111 18.50 8.00 1.62
C TYR A 111 17.74 7.31 2.76
N GLY A 112 18.45 6.77 3.76
CA GLY A 112 17.86 6.05 4.90
C GLY A 112 17.23 6.93 5.99
N SER A 113 16.88 8.18 5.69
CA SER A 113 16.17 9.05 6.63
C SER A 113 15.09 9.89 5.94
N PRO A 114 14.09 10.40 6.69
CA PRO A 114 13.07 11.29 6.16
C PRO A 114 13.63 12.58 5.54
N ASP A 115 14.79 13.04 6.02
CA ASP A 115 15.42 14.27 5.54
C ASP A 115 16.07 14.10 4.17
N THR A 116 16.56 12.89 3.88
CA THR A 116 17.31 12.57 2.66
C THR A 116 16.47 11.84 1.62
N CYS A 117 15.49 11.01 2.01
CA CYS A 117 14.58 10.37 1.05
C CYS A 117 13.38 11.27 0.72
N ARG A 118 13.43 11.91 -0.45
CA ARG A 118 12.36 12.77 -0.94
C ARG A 118 11.34 11.99 -1.77
N PRO A 119 10.06 12.41 -1.77
CA PRO A 119 9.07 11.88 -2.70
C PRO A 119 9.54 11.98 -4.15
N THR A 120 9.19 10.99 -4.96
CA THR A 120 9.50 10.95 -6.39
C THR A 120 8.24 11.15 -7.22
N ILE A 121 8.38 11.30 -8.54
CA ILE A 121 7.22 11.41 -9.43
C ILE A 121 6.26 10.22 -9.30
N PHE A 122 6.79 9.02 -9.06
CA PHE A 122 5.99 7.79 -8.90
C PHE A 122 5.24 7.77 -7.56
N SER A 123 5.89 8.14 -6.46
CA SER A 123 5.19 8.21 -5.16
C SER A 123 4.16 9.34 -5.15
N HIS A 124 4.43 10.48 -5.80
CA HIS A 124 3.44 11.53 -5.99
C HIS A 124 2.21 11.06 -6.79
N LEU A 125 2.40 10.28 -7.85
CA LEU A 125 1.30 9.68 -8.60
C LEU A 125 0.44 8.79 -7.70
N PHE A 126 1.08 7.87 -6.97
CA PHE A 126 0.38 6.95 -6.07
C PHE A 126 -0.38 7.73 -4.99
N LYS A 127 0.23 8.79 -4.46
CA LYS A 127 -0.39 9.65 -3.46
C LYS A 127 -1.58 10.45 -4.00
N ALA A 128 -1.48 10.96 -5.22
CA ALA A 128 -2.56 11.71 -5.85
C ALA A 128 -3.81 10.85 -6.05
N ILE A 129 -3.60 9.57 -6.39
CA ILE A 129 -4.70 8.59 -6.56
C ILE A 129 -5.22 8.11 -5.20
N CYS A 130 -4.32 7.84 -4.27
CA CYS A 130 -4.61 7.27 -2.96
C CYS A 130 -4.05 8.12 -1.82
N PRO A 131 -4.67 9.27 -1.51
CA PRO A 131 -4.14 10.25 -0.56
C PRO A 131 -4.13 9.74 0.90
N LYS A 132 -4.88 8.68 1.19
CA LYS A 132 -4.98 8.06 2.53
C LYS A 132 -4.13 6.79 2.68
N ALA A 133 -3.21 6.55 1.74
CA ALA A 133 -2.27 5.44 1.79
C ALA A 133 -0.82 5.96 1.77
N TYR A 134 0.09 5.17 2.33
CA TYR A 134 1.53 5.39 2.18
C TYR A 134 1.92 5.20 0.71
N SER A 135 2.61 6.20 0.16
CA SER A 135 3.11 6.17 -1.22
C SER A 135 4.62 5.88 -1.33
N TYR A 136 5.36 6.06 -0.24
CA TYR A 136 6.78 5.75 -0.08
C TYR A 136 7.12 5.61 1.42
N ALA A 137 8.35 5.19 1.75
CA ALA A 137 8.71 4.75 3.11
C ALA A 137 8.56 5.80 4.22
N TYR A 138 8.63 7.10 3.93
CA TYR A 138 8.54 8.16 4.95
C TYR A 138 7.31 9.07 4.78
N ASP A 139 6.21 8.53 4.27
CA ASP A 139 4.93 9.24 4.07
C ASP A 139 4.07 9.33 5.35
N ASP A 140 4.69 9.42 6.52
CA ASP A 140 4.01 9.32 7.82
C ASP A 140 2.98 10.44 8.02
N ALA A 141 3.37 11.68 7.70
CA ALA A 141 2.62 12.89 8.03
C ALA A 141 1.19 12.92 7.45
N THR A 142 0.93 12.14 6.40
CA THR A 142 -0.38 12.13 5.72
C THR A 142 -1.02 10.75 5.62
N SER A 143 -0.32 9.70 6.05
CA SER A 143 -0.75 8.30 5.82
C SER A 143 -0.91 7.50 7.11
N LEU A 144 -0.21 7.89 8.18
CA LEU A 144 -0.24 7.16 9.44
C LEU A 144 -1.42 7.62 10.29
N ASN A 145 -2.36 6.71 10.54
CA ASN A 145 -3.42 6.98 11.50
C ASN A 145 -3.00 6.52 12.90
N ARG A 146 -3.31 7.35 13.90
CA ARG A 146 -3.06 7.06 15.30
C ARG A 146 -4.36 7.15 16.09
N CYS A 147 -4.93 6.00 16.43
CA CYS A 147 -6.21 5.93 17.13
C CYS A 147 -6.36 4.62 17.91
N LYS A 148 -7.00 4.68 19.07
CA LYS A 148 -7.42 3.49 19.83
C LYS A 148 -8.78 3.02 19.30
N ALA A 149 -8.85 1.77 18.87
CA ALA A 149 -10.10 1.11 18.50
C ALA A 149 -10.08 -0.36 18.90
N ASN A 150 -11.24 -0.90 19.26
CA ASN A 150 -11.35 -2.31 19.68
C ASN A 150 -11.49 -3.25 18.47
N ARG A 151 -11.87 -2.72 17.32
CA ARG A 151 -12.18 -3.47 16.10
C ARG A 151 -11.78 -2.64 14.89
N TYR A 152 -11.44 -3.31 13.80
CA TYR A 152 -11.16 -2.70 12.50
C TYR A 152 -11.91 -3.47 11.42
N LEU A 153 -12.42 -2.74 10.43
CA LEU A 153 -13.02 -3.27 9.21
C LEU A 153 -12.05 -3.04 8.07
N ILE A 154 -11.55 -4.13 7.50
CA ILE A 154 -10.76 -4.14 6.28
C ILE A 154 -11.69 -4.55 5.15
N THR A 155 -11.80 -3.71 4.13
CA THR A 155 -12.64 -3.95 2.95
C THR A 155 -11.75 -3.98 1.72
N PHE A 156 -11.73 -5.12 1.04
CA PHE A 156 -11.16 -5.26 -0.30
C PHE A 156 -12.21 -4.84 -1.33
N CYS A 157 -11.77 -4.12 -2.35
CA CYS A 157 -12.64 -3.52 -3.37
C CYS A 157 -13.79 -2.71 -2.75
N PRO A 158 -13.50 -1.73 -1.85
CA PRO A 158 -14.56 -0.91 -1.26
C PRO A 158 -15.31 -0.14 -2.34
N PRO A 159 -16.60 0.17 -2.12
CA PRO A 159 -17.36 0.97 -3.07
C PRO A 159 -16.68 2.33 -3.27
N PRO A 160 -16.75 2.90 -4.48
CA PRO A 160 -16.19 4.21 -4.75
C PRO A 160 -16.77 5.22 -3.76
N THR A 161 -15.91 6.01 -3.13
CA THR A 161 -16.38 7.08 -2.25
C THR A 161 -17.12 8.09 -3.11
N SER A 162 -18.44 8.14 -2.99
CA SER A 162 -19.24 9.23 -3.53
C SER A 162 -18.66 10.54 -2.98
N ARG A 163 -18.07 11.35 -3.86
CA ARG A 163 -17.68 12.73 -3.55
C ARG A 163 -18.94 13.41 -2.97
N LYS A 164 -18.94 13.67 -1.66
CA LYS A 164 -19.87 14.63 -1.08
C LYS A 164 -19.36 16.03 -1.38
#